data_AF-A0AA90PEP6-F1
#
_entry.id   AF-A0AA90PEP6-F1
#
_cell.length_a   1.000
_cell.length_b   1.000
_cell.length_c   1.000
_cell.angle_alpha   90.00
_cell.angle_beta   90.00
_cell.angle_gamma   90.00
#
_symmetry.space_group_name_H-M   'P 1'
#
loop_
_entity.id
_entity.type
_entity.pdbx_description
1 polymer ?
#
loop_
_entity_poly.entity_id
_entity_poly.type
_entity_poly.pdbx_seq_one_letter_code
_entity_poly.pdbx_strand_id
1 'polypeptide(L)' 'GSLNMRKTGAEGASIVTKLTRGTQVTVYSESNGWAKVKANGKDGYVSTDYLSTTKPGTDFKPSIPEKTTT' A
#
# COMPACT_ATOMS: atom_id res chain seq x y z
N GLY A 1 1.62 11.68 -5.29
CA GLY A 1 2.52 10.55 -5.63
C GLY A 1 1.68 9.36 -6.07
N SER A 2 2.17 8.59 -7.05
CA SER A 2 1.49 7.45 -7.64
C SER A 2 2.43 6.25 -7.67
N LEU A 3 1.96 5.08 -7.27
CA LEU A 3 2.69 3.82 -7.21
C LEU A 3 2.51 3.05 -8.51
N ASN A 4 3.60 2.63 -9.15
CA ASN A 4 3.53 1.82 -10.35
C ASN A 4 3.43 0.34 -9.98
N MET A 5 2.32 -0.30 -10.33
CA MET A 5 2.13 -1.74 -10.22
C MET A 5 2.66 -2.41 -11.48
N ARG A 6 3.66 -3.28 -11.30
CA ARG A 6 4.37 -3.98 -12.36
C ARG A 6 3.86 -5.41 -12.54
N LYS A 7 4.17 -6.01 -13.68
CA LYS A 7 3.74 -7.38 -13.99
C LYS A 7 4.54 -8.42 -13.20
N THR A 8 5.77 -8.10 -12.85
CA THR A 8 6.69 -8.95 -12.07
C THR A 8 7.46 -8.09 -11.07
N GLY A 9 8.01 -8.70 -10.02
CA GLY A 9 8.86 -8.06 -9.02
C GLY A 9 10.26 -7.73 -9.55
N ALA A 10 10.33 -6.91 -10.60
CA ALA A 10 11.58 -6.47 -11.19
C ALA A 10 11.51 -5.01 -11.63
N GLU A 11 12.63 -4.29 -11.48
CA GLU A 11 12.73 -2.86 -11.79
C GLU A 11 12.59 -2.53 -13.29
N GLY A 12 12.88 -3.50 -14.16
CA GLY A 12 12.67 -3.42 -15.61
C GLY A 12 11.33 -3.97 -16.09
N ALA A 13 10.47 -4.44 -15.19
CA ALA A 13 9.21 -5.07 -15.59
C ALA A 13 8.19 -4.04 -16.09
N SER A 14 7.38 -4.45 -17.07
CA SER A 14 6.29 -3.63 -17.60
C SER A 14 5.28 -3.26 -16.52
N ILE A 15 4.83 -2.01 -16.55
CA ILE A 15 3.81 -1.49 -15.64
C ILE A 15 2.44 -2.02 -16.11
N VAL A 16 1.74 -2.73 -15.23
CA VAL A 16 0.37 -3.24 -15.47
C VAL A 16 -0.65 -2.13 -15.20
N THR A 17 -0.46 -1.40 -14.09
CA THR A 17 -1.31 -0.26 -13.76
C THR A 17 -0.57 0.73 -12.86
N LYS A 18 -1.12 1.93 -12.73
CA LYS A 18 -0.62 2.96 -11.83
C LYS A 18 -1.67 3.20 -10.75
N LEU A 19 -1.28 2.91 -9.52
CA LEU A 19 -2.09 3.06 -8.32
C LEU A 19 -1.90 4.46 -7.77
N THR A 20 -3.00 5.14 -7.50
CA THR A 20 -2.96 6.42 -6.79
C THR A 20 -2.92 6.19 -5.29
N ARG A 21 -2.40 7.16 -4.53
CA ARG A 21 -2.52 7.12 -3.07
C ARG A 21 -3.99 7.00 -2.67
N GLY A 22 -4.30 6.06 -1.79
CA GLY A 22 -5.68 5.76 -1.37
C GLY A 22 -6.36 4.67 -2.20
N THR A 23 -5.75 4.15 -3.26
CA THR A 23 -6.26 2.96 -3.94
C THR A 23 -6.16 1.75 -3.03
N GLN A 24 -7.29 1.10 -2.75
CA GLN A 24 -7.32 -0.14 -2.00
C GLN A 24 -6.76 -1.28 -2.86
N VAL A 25 -5.80 -2.02 -2.30
CA VAL A 25 -5.19 -3.18 -2.93
C VAL A 25 -5.17 -4.34 -1.97
N THR A 26 -5.33 -5.55 -2.49
CA THR A 26 -5.23 -6.78 -1.70
C THR A 26 -3.82 -7.32 -1.83
N VAL A 27 -3.05 -7.31 -0.75
CA VAL A 27 -1.72 -7.93 -0.71
C VAL A 27 -1.89 -9.44 -0.49
N TYR A 28 -1.29 -10.25 -1.36
CA TYR A 28 -1.30 -11.71 -1.24
C TYR A 28 -0.01 -12.25 -0.63
N SER A 29 1.13 -11.69 -1.03
CA SER A 29 2.43 -12.10 -0.54
C SER A 29 3.45 -10.99 -0.73
N GLU A 30 4.49 -11.00 0.09
CA GLU A 30 5.62 -10.09 -0.01
C GLU A 30 6.92 -10.90 0.02
N SER A 31 7.84 -10.56 -0.89
CA SER A 31 9.11 -11.27 -1.06
C SER A 31 10.11 -10.39 -1.82
N ASN A 32 11.37 -10.38 -1.37
CA ASN A 32 12.48 -9.69 -2.04
C ASN A 32 12.21 -8.21 -2.33
N GLY A 33 11.53 -7.48 -1.43
CA GLY A 33 11.20 -6.06 -1.63
C GLY A 33 10.01 -5.79 -2.56
N TRP A 34 9.32 -6.85 -3.00
CA TRP A 34 8.12 -6.76 -3.83
C TRP A 34 6.95 -7.46 -3.18
N ALA A 35 5.80 -6.82 -3.19
CA ALA A 35 4.56 -7.44 -2.78
C ALA A 35 3.67 -7.70 -3.99
N LYS A 36 3.18 -8.93 -4.06
CA LYS A 36 2.13 -9.34 -4.96
C LYS A 36 0.81 -8.78 -4.46
N VAL A 37 0.23 -7.88 -5.24
CA VAL A 37 -1.04 -7.22 -4.93
C VAL A 37 -2.04 -7.43 -6.05
N LYS A 38 -3.33 -7.44 -5.71
CA LYS A 38 -4.41 -7.32 -6.68
C LYS A 38 -5.12 -5.99 -6.51
N ALA A 39 -5.20 -5.26 -7.61
CA ALA A 39 -5.84 -3.96 -7.69
C ALA A 39 -6.78 -3.94 -8.89
N ASN A 40 -8.02 -3.50 -8.69
CA ASN A 40 -9.03 -3.39 -9.74
C ASN A 40 -9.20 -4.69 -10.56
N GLY A 41 -9.15 -5.85 -9.89
CA GLY A 41 -9.24 -7.18 -10.52
C GLY A 41 -7.99 -7.63 -11.29
N LYS A 42 -6.92 -6.83 -11.32
CA LYS A 42 -5.64 -7.19 -11.95
C LYS A 42 -4.59 -7.51 -10.89
N ASP A 43 -3.91 -8.63 -11.07
CA ASP A 43 -2.76 -9.03 -10.27
C ASP A 43 -1.48 -8.33 -10.76
N GLY A 44 -0.63 -7.91 -9.83
CA GLY A 44 0.66 -7.31 -10.11
C GLY A 44 1.57 -7.30 -8.90
N TYR A 45 2.73 -6.67 -9.04
CA TYR A 45 3.74 -6.52 -8.02
C TYR A 45 4.04 -5.04 -7.82
N VAL A 46 4.14 -4.62 -6.57
CA VAL A 46 4.54 -3.26 -6.18
C VAL A 46 5.71 -3.36 -5.21
N SER A 47 6.56 -2.34 -5.16
CA SER A 47 7.64 -2.32 -4.17
C SER A 47 7.03 -2.17 -2.76
N THR A 48 7.54 -2.97 -1.83
CA THR A 48 7.12 -2.96 -0.42
C THR A 48 7.39 -1.62 0.24
N ASP A 49 8.35 -0.82 -0.26
CA ASP A 49 8.65 0.52 0.26
C ASP A 49 7.49 1.50 0.11
N TYR A 50 6.60 1.25 -0.87
CA TYR A 50 5.41 2.04 -1.10
C TYR A 50 4.15 1.43 -0.50
N LEU A 51 4.26 0.22 0.03
CA LEU A 51 3.19 -0.41 0.78
C LEU A 51 3.37 -0.08 2.25
N SER A 52 2.29 0.41 2.83
CA SER A 52 2.21 0.61 4.26
C SER A 52 1.04 -0.23 4.75
N THR A 53 1.31 -1.14 5.67
CA THR A 53 0.28 -1.96 6.35
C THR A 53 -0.58 -1.10 7.27
N THR A 54 -0.07 0.06 7.65
CA THR A 54 -0.86 1.16 8.20
C THR A 54 -1.38 2.01 7.04
N LYS A 55 -2.71 2.16 6.93
CA LYS A 55 -3.26 3.30 6.19
C LYS A 55 -2.51 4.54 6.73
N PRO A 56 -2.04 5.48 5.89
CA PRO A 56 -1.66 6.78 6.41
C PRO A 56 -2.93 7.37 7.00
N GLY A 57 -3.14 7.07 8.28
CA GLY A 57 -4.00 7.82 9.15
C GLY A 57 -3.45 9.21 9.03
N THR A 58 -4.32 10.13 8.65
CA THR A 58 -4.30 11.44 9.27
C THR A 58 -3.85 11.26 10.71
N ASP A 59 -2.63 11.72 10.98
CA ASP A 59 -2.12 11.95 12.32
C ASP A 59 -3.00 13.04 12.94
N PHE A 60 -4.24 12.70 13.29
CA PHE A 60 -4.95 13.42 14.31
C PHE A 60 -4.56 12.75 15.62
N LYS A 61 -3.37 13.13 16.10
CA LYS A 61 -3.26 13.38 17.53
C LYS A 61 -3.53 14.87 17.76
N PRO A 62 -4.70 15.21 18.30
CA PRO A 62 -4.74 16.00 19.50
C PRO A 62 -5.19 15.04 20.60
N SER A 63 -4.32 14.65 21.54
CA SER A 63 -4.44 15.20 22.90
C SER A 63 -5.88 15.59 23.25
N ILE A 64 -6.65 14.60 23.72
CA ILE A 64 -7.64 14.86 24.76
C ILE A 64 -6.98 14.30 26.04
N PRO A 65 -6.61 15.12 27.04
CA PRO A 65 -6.42 14.61 28.38
C PRO A 65 -7.80 14.14 28.90
N GLU A 66 -7.81 13.05 29.66
CA GLU A 66 -8.93 12.52 30.46
C GLU A 66 -10.00 11.65 29.77
N LYS A 67 -10.02 10.37 30.20
CA LYS A 67 -11.27 9.70 30.59
C LYS A 67 -11.13 9.34 32.08
N THR A 68 -11.73 10.14 32.95
CA THR A 68 -12.21 9.70 34.28
C THR A 68 -13.58 9.04 34.11
N THR A 69 -13.96 8.13 35.02
CA THR A 69 -15.30 7.49 35.23
C THR A 69 -15.43 6.11 34.55
N THR A 70 -15.68 4.98 35.21
CA THR A 70 -16.26 4.63 36.54
C THR A 70 -15.47 3.47 37.16
#